data_AF-A0A5A7NUW6-F1
#
_entry.id   AF-A0A5A7NUW6-F1
#
_cell.length_a   1.000
_cell.length_b   1.000
_cell.length_c   1.000
_cell.angle_alpha   90.00
_cell.angle_beta   90.00
_cell.angle_gamma   90.00
#
_symmetry.space_group_name_H-M   'P 1'
#
loop_
_entity.id
_entity.type
_entity.pdbx_description
1 polymer ?
#
loop_
_entity_poly.entity_id
_entity_poly.type
_entity_poly.pdbx_seq_one_letter_code
_entity_poly.pdbx_strand_id
1 'polypeptide(L)'
;MSAAVETNELAVALDAAVSGTGAKNAGALRVASVNVNGIRAAYKRGMAEWLAGRDVDILCLQEVRAPDAVLRELLGEGWHVLHAEAEAKGRAGVAIASRVEPVATREHIGDDYFTTSGRWVEADFLVDGGSILSVASAYVHSGEVDTPKQVDKYRFLDVVSERLPKLRVEKDHVLVVGDLNVGHTTRDIKNWKGNVKRAGFLPEERAYFDRFFGEEIGFKDVARELAGDVDGPYTWWSWRGQAFDNDAGWRIDYHMATPELARRAGNAVVDRAATYDARFSDHAPIVVDYQF
;
A
#
# COMPACT_ATOMS: atom_id res chain seq x y z
N MET A 1 -14.89 -44.27 4.49
CA MET A 1 -13.51 -43.74 4.57
C MET A 1 -13.32 -42.44 3.77
N SER A 2 -14.33 -41.57 3.61
CA SER A 2 -14.16 -40.35 2.77
C SER A 2 -14.52 -39.01 3.44
N ALA A 3 -15.04 -38.98 4.67
CA ALA A 3 -15.36 -37.72 5.36
C ALA A 3 -14.23 -37.19 6.24
N ALA A 4 -13.24 -38.02 6.60
CA ALA A 4 -12.12 -37.64 7.47
C ALA A 4 -10.92 -37.05 6.73
N VAL A 5 -10.89 -37.16 5.40
CA VAL A 5 -9.82 -36.61 4.55
C VAL A 5 -10.16 -35.16 4.15
N GLU A 6 -11.42 -34.88 3.81
CA GLU A 6 -11.92 -33.52 3.51
C GLU A 6 -11.81 -32.55 4.70
N THR A 7 -12.05 -33.02 5.92
CA THR A 7 -11.90 -32.18 7.12
C THR A 7 -10.45 -31.85 7.44
N ASN A 8 -9.50 -32.67 6.97
CA ASN A 8 -8.07 -32.46 7.17
C ASN A 8 -7.51 -31.48 6.11
N GLU A 9 -8.00 -31.51 4.87
CA GLU A 9 -7.64 -30.52 3.83
C GLU A 9 -8.19 -29.12 4.15
N LEU A 10 -9.43 -29.03 4.67
CA LEU A 10 -9.99 -27.76 5.13
C LEU A 10 -9.29 -27.20 6.37
N ALA A 11 -8.80 -28.06 7.28
CA ALA A 11 -8.01 -27.64 8.43
C ALA A 11 -6.60 -27.16 8.04
N VAL A 12 -5.96 -27.82 7.07
CA VAL A 12 -4.67 -27.38 6.51
C VAL A 12 -4.80 -26.06 5.72
N ALA A 13 -5.92 -25.83 5.05
CA ALA A 13 -6.22 -24.56 4.38
C ALA A 13 -6.48 -23.41 5.38
N LEU A 14 -7.05 -23.70 6.56
CA LEU A 14 -7.19 -22.71 7.63
C LEU A 14 -5.88 -22.43 8.37
N ASP A 15 -5.01 -23.44 8.57
CA ASP A 15 -3.68 -23.26 9.19
C ASP A 15 -2.70 -22.50 8.26
N ALA A 16 -2.85 -22.61 6.95
CA ALA A 16 -2.12 -21.79 5.98
C ALA A 16 -2.49 -20.30 6.06
N ALA A 17 -3.67 -19.95 6.60
CA ALA A 17 -4.05 -18.55 6.85
C ALA A 17 -3.37 -17.96 8.10
N VAL A 18 -2.75 -18.80 8.94
CA VAL A 18 -2.08 -18.39 10.19
C VAL A 18 -0.55 -18.26 10.03
N SER A 19 0.00 -18.72 8.90
CA SER A 19 1.40 -18.50 8.51
C SER A 19 1.46 -17.79 7.15
N GLY A 20 1.47 -16.45 7.20
CA GLY A 20 1.28 -15.54 6.07
C GLY A 20 2.35 -15.57 4.96
N THR A 21 2.50 -16.69 4.27
CA THR A 21 3.26 -16.78 3.01
C THR A 21 2.42 -17.50 1.96
N GLY A 22 1.34 -16.85 1.50
CA GLY A 22 0.59 -17.35 0.35
C GLY A 22 1.54 -17.47 -0.86
N ALA A 23 1.71 -18.69 -1.37
CA ALA A 23 2.54 -18.94 -2.55
C ALA A 23 2.14 -17.99 -3.69
N LYS A 24 3.12 -17.52 -4.47
CA LYS A 24 2.85 -16.69 -5.65
C LYS A 24 2.15 -17.52 -6.70
N ASN A 25 1.07 -16.98 -7.25
CA ASN A 25 0.42 -17.61 -8.39
C ASN A 25 1.43 -17.69 -9.55
N ALA A 26 1.54 -18.86 -10.18
CA ALA A 26 2.50 -19.07 -11.27
C ALA A 26 2.28 -18.04 -12.39
N GLY A 27 3.35 -17.36 -12.82
CA GLY A 27 3.29 -16.33 -13.86
C GLY A 27 2.69 -14.98 -13.41
N ALA A 28 2.34 -14.80 -12.14
CA ALA A 28 1.82 -13.53 -11.65
C ALA A 28 2.93 -12.48 -11.45
N LEU A 29 2.57 -11.22 -11.63
CA LEU A 29 3.32 -10.09 -11.09
C LEU A 29 2.88 -9.84 -9.63
N ARG A 30 3.79 -9.96 -8.68
CA ARG A 30 3.57 -9.69 -7.26
C ARG A 30 4.01 -8.28 -6.91
N VAL A 31 3.05 -7.45 -6.49
CA VAL A 31 3.30 -6.09 -6.00
C VAL A 31 3.04 -6.05 -4.50
N ALA A 32 4.00 -5.51 -3.74
CA ALA A 32 3.85 -5.28 -2.31
C ALA A 32 3.91 -3.78 -2.02
N SER A 33 3.07 -3.30 -1.10
CA SER A 33 3.14 -1.94 -0.58
C SER A 33 3.23 -1.96 0.94
N VAL A 34 4.14 -1.16 1.50
CA VAL A 34 4.27 -1.02 2.96
C VAL A 34 4.83 0.34 3.38
N ASN A 35 4.15 1.00 4.32
CA ASN A 35 4.72 2.08 5.10
C ASN A 35 5.68 1.49 6.16
N VAL A 36 6.97 1.77 6.01
CA VAL A 36 8.03 1.19 6.85
C VAL A 36 8.34 2.02 8.10
N ASN A 37 7.76 3.22 8.22
CA ASN A 37 7.97 4.13 9.35
C ASN A 37 9.47 4.30 9.72
N GLY A 38 10.34 4.35 8.70
CA GLY A 38 11.79 4.34 8.80
C GLY A 38 12.42 3.01 8.40
N ILE A 39 13.00 2.96 7.20
CA ILE A 39 13.54 1.74 6.59
C ILE A 39 14.61 1.04 7.44
N ARG A 40 15.49 1.80 8.11
CA ARG A 40 16.53 1.24 8.98
C ARG A 40 15.93 0.47 10.16
N ALA A 41 14.87 1.02 10.76
CA ALA A 41 14.22 0.41 11.90
C ALA A 41 13.44 -0.85 11.47
N ALA A 42 12.75 -0.78 10.33
CA ALA A 42 12.04 -1.92 9.76
C ALA A 42 12.99 -3.09 9.44
N TYR A 43 14.13 -2.82 8.77
CA TYR A 43 15.14 -3.83 8.49
C TYR A 43 15.69 -4.49 9.75
N LYS A 44 16.00 -3.71 10.79
CA LYS A 44 16.45 -4.24 12.08
C LYS A 44 15.40 -5.14 12.76
N ARG A 45 14.12 -4.99 12.41
CA ARG A 45 12.99 -5.69 13.03
C ARG A 45 12.43 -6.85 12.20
N GLY A 46 13.11 -7.28 11.15
CA GLY A 46 12.71 -8.48 10.40
C GLY A 46 12.16 -8.23 9.00
N MET A 47 12.19 -6.99 8.49
CA MET A 47 11.69 -6.70 7.13
C MET A 47 12.53 -7.41 6.05
N ALA A 48 13.84 -7.56 6.25
CA ALA A 48 14.71 -8.20 5.26
C ALA A 48 14.34 -9.67 5.04
N GLU A 49 14.05 -10.38 6.13
CA GLU A 49 13.63 -11.78 6.15
C GLU A 49 12.25 -11.94 5.50
N TRP A 50 11.30 -11.03 5.81
CA TRP A 50 10.01 -11.00 5.13
C TRP A 50 10.17 -10.80 3.62
N LEU A 51 10.95 -9.80 3.19
CA LEU A 51 11.12 -9.48 1.78
C LEU A 51 11.78 -10.63 1.00
N ALA A 52 12.81 -11.27 1.59
CA ALA A 52 13.50 -12.39 0.97
C ALA A 52 12.59 -13.61 0.75
N GLY A 53 11.62 -13.84 1.63
CA GLY A 53 10.69 -14.97 1.54
C GLY A 53 9.42 -14.70 0.71
N ARG A 54 9.16 -13.46 0.29
CA ARG A 54 7.85 -13.08 -0.26
C ARG A 54 7.75 -13.05 -1.78
N ASP A 55 8.86 -13.21 -2.50
CA ASP A 55 8.91 -13.24 -3.98
C ASP A 55 8.26 -12.01 -4.65
N VAL A 56 8.57 -10.82 -4.10
CA VAL A 56 8.07 -9.53 -4.57
C VAL A 56 8.81 -9.09 -5.83
N ASP A 57 8.05 -8.72 -6.87
CA ASP A 57 8.60 -8.17 -8.12
C ASP A 57 8.71 -6.65 -8.06
N ILE A 58 7.70 -5.99 -7.48
CA ILE A 58 7.64 -4.54 -7.29
C ILE A 58 7.30 -4.25 -5.83
N LEU A 59 8.22 -3.60 -5.12
CA LEU A 59 8.08 -3.19 -3.73
C LEU A 59 7.90 -1.67 -3.66
N CYS A 60 6.75 -1.22 -3.17
CA CYS A 60 6.44 0.18 -2.94
C CYS A 60 6.57 0.49 -1.44
N LEU A 61 7.41 1.47 -1.12
CA LEU A 61 7.73 1.85 0.25
C LEU A 61 7.25 3.26 0.53
N GLN A 62 6.68 3.46 1.72
CA GLN A 62 6.32 4.77 2.24
C GLN A 62 7.00 5.01 3.59
N GLU A 63 7.22 6.29 3.89
CA GLU A 63 7.98 6.73 5.06
C GLU A 63 9.35 6.05 5.19
N VAL A 64 10.10 6.02 4.08
CA VAL A 64 11.48 5.50 4.04
C VAL A 64 12.35 6.20 5.08
N ARG A 65 12.20 7.52 5.24
CA ARG A 65 12.88 8.39 6.22
C ARG A 65 14.40 8.21 6.26
N ALA A 66 15.01 7.94 5.11
CA ALA A 66 16.45 7.77 4.98
C ALA A 66 16.92 8.28 3.61
N PRO A 67 18.21 8.63 3.46
CA PRO A 67 18.80 8.92 2.16
C PRO A 67 18.77 7.73 1.19
N ASP A 68 18.77 7.99 -0.11
CA ASP A 68 18.74 7.00 -1.20
C ASP A 68 19.87 5.97 -1.09
N ALA A 69 21.09 6.43 -0.77
CA ALA A 69 22.24 5.53 -0.58
C ALA A 69 21.98 4.45 0.49
N VAL A 70 21.23 4.79 1.54
CA VAL A 70 20.88 3.87 2.63
C VAL A 70 19.84 2.86 2.18
N LEU A 71 18.83 3.33 1.45
CA LEU A 71 17.80 2.47 0.90
C LEU A 71 18.42 1.44 -0.05
N ARG A 72 19.30 1.88 -0.95
CA ARG A 72 20.02 1.00 -1.88
C ARG A 72 20.93 0.01 -1.16
N GLU A 73 21.67 0.44 -0.15
CA GLU A 73 22.51 -0.43 0.67
C GLU A 73 21.70 -1.56 1.33
N LEU A 74 20.53 -1.23 1.90
CA LEU A 74 19.67 -2.20 2.58
C LEU A 74 18.98 -3.17 1.60
N LEU A 75 18.54 -2.69 0.44
CA LEU A 75 17.89 -3.53 -0.58
C LEU A 75 18.89 -4.43 -1.32
N GLY A 76 20.11 -3.95 -1.53
CA GLY A 76 21.15 -4.63 -2.31
C GLY A 76 21.00 -4.43 -3.83
N GLU A 77 21.93 -5.01 -4.60
CA GLU A 77 22.10 -4.76 -6.04
C GLU A 77 21.01 -5.37 -6.94
N GLY A 78 20.15 -6.24 -6.41
CA GLY A 78 19.10 -6.92 -7.17
C GLY A 78 17.83 -6.11 -7.42
N TRP A 79 17.88 -4.79 -7.22
CA TRP A 79 16.72 -3.90 -7.29
C TRP A 79 17.04 -2.63 -8.09
N HIS A 80 16.16 -2.30 -9.02
CA HIS A 80 16.09 -0.96 -9.60
C HIS A 80 15.28 -0.07 -8.65
N VAL A 81 15.90 1.00 -8.13
CA VAL A 81 15.30 1.85 -7.11
C VAL A 81 15.03 3.26 -7.66
N LEU A 82 13.76 3.66 -7.59
CA LEU A 82 13.29 5.03 -7.74
C LEU A 82 12.87 5.54 -6.36
N HIS A 83 13.40 6.68 -5.92
CA HIS A 83 13.19 7.15 -4.56
C HIS A 83 13.10 8.67 -4.51
N ALA A 84 11.97 9.19 -4.01
CA ALA A 84 11.82 10.60 -3.70
C ALA A 84 12.08 10.82 -2.20
N GLU A 85 13.26 11.31 -1.88
CA GLU A 85 13.59 11.79 -0.53
C GLU A 85 12.75 13.02 -0.17
N ALA A 86 12.34 13.12 1.09
CA ALA A 86 11.79 14.37 1.61
C ALA A 86 12.93 15.29 2.05
N GLU A 87 12.84 16.58 1.70
CA GLU A 87 13.80 17.60 2.15
C GLU A 87 13.83 17.72 3.69
N ALA A 88 12.67 17.51 4.33
CA ALA A 88 12.57 17.39 5.77
C ALA A 88 13.21 16.07 6.25
N LYS A 89 14.48 16.14 6.66
CA LYS A 89 15.27 14.97 7.12
C LYS A 89 14.53 14.12 8.15
N GLY A 90 14.51 12.81 7.93
CA GLY A 90 13.89 11.83 8.81
C GLY A 90 12.35 11.83 8.79
N ARG A 91 11.73 12.48 7.80
CA ARG A 91 10.27 12.50 7.57
C ARG A 91 9.97 11.92 6.19
N ALA A 92 8.77 11.36 6.02
CA ALA A 92 8.24 10.90 4.74
C ALA A 92 9.28 10.10 3.90
N GLY A 93 9.31 10.33 2.59
CA GLY A 93 10.10 9.58 1.62
C GLY A 93 9.31 8.39 1.08
N VAL A 94 9.22 8.28 -0.24
CA VAL A 94 8.56 7.17 -0.92
C VAL A 94 9.47 6.57 -1.98
N ALA A 95 9.40 5.26 -2.15
CA ALA A 95 10.20 4.56 -3.15
C ALA A 95 9.40 3.48 -3.88
N ILE A 96 9.89 3.15 -5.08
CA ILE A 96 9.58 1.94 -5.81
C ILE A 96 10.91 1.21 -6.01
N ALA A 97 10.98 -0.04 -5.57
CA ALA A 97 12.07 -0.96 -5.87
C ALA A 97 11.51 -2.10 -6.73
N SER A 98 12.07 -2.34 -7.90
CA SER A 98 11.59 -3.36 -8.84
C SER A 98 12.70 -4.31 -9.28
N ARG A 99 12.33 -5.57 -9.56
CA ARG A 99 13.23 -6.59 -10.15
C ARG A 99 13.53 -6.33 -11.63
N VAL A 100 12.60 -5.67 -12.31
CA VAL A 100 12.73 -5.24 -13.70
C VAL A 100 12.97 -3.74 -13.77
N GLU A 101 13.75 -3.30 -14.75
CA GLU A 101 14.02 -1.88 -14.96
C GLU A 101 12.75 -1.16 -15.48
N PRO A 102 12.35 -0.02 -14.89
CA PRO A 102 11.25 0.77 -15.41
C PRO A 102 11.62 1.42 -16.75
N VAL A 103 10.66 1.50 -17.67
CA VAL A 103 10.84 2.17 -18.98
C VAL A 103 10.69 3.68 -18.89
N ALA A 104 10.08 4.20 -17.83
CA ALA A 104 10.01 5.63 -17.51
C ALA A 104 9.75 5.84 -16.01
N THR A 105 10.26 6.94 -15.46
CA THR A 105 10.12 7.29 -14.03
C THR A 105 9.76 8.75 -13.83
N ARG A 106 8.99 9.05 -12.77
CA ARG A 106 8.60 10.41 -12.35
C ARG A 106 8.64 10.51 -10.82
N GLU A 107 9.09 11.64 -10.29
CA GLU A 107 9.25 11.86 -8.82
C GLU A 107 8.33 12.96 -8.27
N HIS A 108 7.33 13.38 -9.05
CA HIS A 108 6.38 14.41 -8.66
C HIS A 108 4.98 14.07 -9.16
N ILE A 109 3.96 14.57 -8.45
CA ILE A 109 2.54 14.36 -8.78
C ILE A 109 1.96 15.45 -9.70
N GLY A 110 2.71 16.53 -9.94
CA GLY A 110 2.33 17.62 -10.85
C GLY A 110 1.96 18.95 -10.18
N ASP A 111 2.15 19.08 -8.87
CA ASP A 111 2.10 20.36 -8.15
C ASP A 111 3.47 20.64 -7.50
N ASP A 112 4.06 21.78 -7.85
CA ASP A 112 5.39 22.20 -7.39
C ASP A 112 5.51 22.30 -5.86
N TYR A 113 4.38 22.52 -5.17
CA TYR A 113 4.34 22.55 -3.71
C TYR A 113 4.78 21.23 -3.07
N PHE A 114 4.61 20.10 -3.76
CA PHE A 114 4.95 18.77 -3.25
C PHE A 114 6.27 18.22 -3.78
N THR A 115 6.98 18.92 -4.66
CA THR A 115 8.18 18.41 -5.37
C THR A 115 9.26 17.88 -4.41
N THR A 116 9.47 18.53 -3.27
CA THR A 116 10.48 18.10 -2.28
C THR A 116 9.88 17.39 -1.06
N SER A 117 8.59 17.06 -1.11
CA SER A 117 7.87 16.49 0.03
C SER A 117 8.12 14.98 0.22
N GLY A 118 8.62 14.29 -0.82
CA GLY A 118 8.88 12.84 -0.78
C GLY A 118 7.61 12.02 -0.57
N ARG A 119 6.55 12.31 -1.32
CA ARG A 119 5.20 11.72 -1.14
C ARG A 119 4.64 11.00 -2.36
N TRP A 120 5.31 11.07 -3.50
CA TRP A 120 4.85 10.46 -4.74
C TRP A 120 6.03 10.10 -5.64
N VAL A 121 6.06 8.86 -6.13
CA VAL A 121 6.90 8.42 -7.26
C VAL A 121 6.07 7.54 -8.18
N GLU A 122 6.35 7.58 -9.49
CA GLU A 122 5.71 6.75 -10.50
C GLU A 122 6.76 6.07 -11.37
N ALA A 123 6.53 4.81 -11.71
CA ALA A 123 7.36 4.03 -12.61
C ALA A 123 6.49 3.26 -13.62
N ASP A 124 6.89 3.31 -14.89
CA ASP A 124 6.24 2.56 -15.96
C ASP A 124 7.00 1.27 -16.23
N PHE A 125 6.27 0.17 -16.39
CA PHE A 125 6.81 -1.14 -16.68
C PHE A 125 6.12 -1.72 -17.92
N LEU A 126 6.92 -2.34 -18.80
CA LEU A 126 6.38 -3.22 -19.82
C LEU A 126 5.97 -4.53 -19.17
N VAL A 127 4.71 -4.92 -19.37
CA VAL A 127 4.16 -6.21 -18.90
C VAL A 127 3.78 -7.08 -20.10
N ASP A 128 3.45 -8.34 -19.84
CA ASP A 128 3.15 -9.31 -20.90
C ASP A 128 2.04 -8.79 -21.83
N GLY A 129 2.20 -9.09 -23.13
CA GLY A 129 1.38 -8.52 -24.19
C GLY A 129 1.80 -7.11 -24.65
N GLY A 130 2.86 -6.53 -24.07
CA GLY A 130 3.45 -5.26 -24.51
C GLY A 130 2.71 -4.02 -24.02
N SER A 131 1.78 -4.19 -23.06
CA SER A 131 1.07 -3.08 -22.42
C SER A 131 1.93 -2.39 -21.34
N ILE A 132 1.55 -1.17 -20.98
CA ILE A 132 2.22 -0.40 -19.91
C ILE A 132 1.44 -0.53 -18.60
N LEU A 133 2.14 -0.97 -17.56
CA LEU A 133 1.73 -0.84 -16.18
C LEU A 133 2.44 0.36 -15.55
N SER A 134 1.69 1.39 -15.17
CA SER A 134 2.19 2.46 -14.31
C SER A 134 1.92 2.15 -12.85
N VAL A 135 2.98 2.05 -12.05
CA VAL A 135 2.89 1.90 -10.59
C VAL A 135 3.27 3.21 -9.92
N ALA A 136 2.47 3.68 -8.96
CA ALA A 136 2.79 4.82 -8.12
C ALA A 136 2.85 4.41 -6.64
N SER A 137 3.91 4.82 -5.95
CA SER A 137 4.01 4.74 -4.49
C SER A 137 3.67 6.10 -3.90
N ALA A 138 2.59 6.16 -3.10
CA ALA A 138 2.01 7.38 -2.59
C ALA A 138 1.95 7.39 -1.06
N TYR A 139 2.28 8.54 -0.45
CA TYR A 139 2.16 8.78 0.97
C TYR A 139 1.39 10.07 1.24
N VAL A 140 0.09 9.94 1.49
CA VAL A 140 -0.78 11.08 1.83
C VAL A 140 -0.42 11.57 3.24
N HIS A 141 -0.57 12.87 3.48
CA HIS A 141 -0.36 13.43 4.82
C HIS A 141 -1.30 12.75 5.83
N SER A 142 -0.81 12.42 7.04
CA SER A 142 -1.67 11.91 8.12
C SER A 142 -2.82 12.86 8.45
N GLY A 143 -2.55 14.17 8.34
CA GLY A 143 -3.49 15.22 8.70
C GLY A 143 -3.55 15.44 10.22
N GLU A 144 -4.14 16.57 10.60
CA GLU A 144 -4.42 16.95 11.98
C GLU A 144 -5.44 18.10 11.94
N VAL A 145 -6.66 17.84 12.43
CA VAL A 145 -7.82 18.75 12.33
C VAL A 145 -7.45 20.17 12.78
N ASP A 146 -7.90 21.18 12.00
CA ASP A 146 -7.67 22.61 12.24
C ASP A 146 -6.19 23.04 12.24
N THR A 147 -5.32 22.31 11.53
CA THR A 147 -3.91 22.66 11.38
C THR A 147 -3.50 22.79 9.91
N PRO A 148 -2.35 23.44 9.62
CA PRO A 148 -1.77 23.45 8.27
C PRO A 148 -1.57 22.06 7.66
N LYS A 149 -1.29 21.02 8.47
CA LYS A 149 -1.13 19.66 7.95
C LYS A 149 -2.40 19.10 7.32
N GLN A 150 -3.58 19.49 7.82
CA GLN A 150 -4.84 19.09 7.22
C GLN A 150 -5.09 19.84 5.91
N VAL A 151 -4.70 21.11 5.83
CA VAL A 151 -4.74 21.89 4.60
C VAL A 151 -3.85 21.23 3.54
N ASP A 152 -2.62 20.85 3.91
CA ASP A 152 -1.70 20.15 3.01
C ASP A 152 -2.26 18.79 2.56
N LYS A 153 -2.93 18.07 3.47
CA LYS A 153 -3.61 16.80 3.15
C LYS A 153 -4.68 17.00 2.09
N TYR A 154 -5.57 17.97 2.25
CA TYR A 154 -6.63 18.24 1.28
C TYR A 154 -6.06 18.69 -0.07
N ARG A 155 -5.06 19.59 -0.07
CA ARG A 155 -4.37 19.97 -1.31
C ARG A 155 -3.75 18.76 -2.01
N PHE A 156 -3.12 17.85 -1.27
CA PHE A 156 -2.56 16.64 -1.86
C PHE A 156 -3.64 15.74 -2.45
N LEU A 157 -4.76 15.55 -1.76
CA LEU A 157 -5.91 14.79 -2.25
C LEU A 157 -6.57 15.42 -3.50
N ASP A 158 -6.61 16.75 -3.58
CA ASP A 158 -7.05 17.47 -4.79
C ASP A 158 -6.12 17.16 -5.97
N VAL A 159 -4.80 17.24 -5.78
CA VAL A 159 -3.83 16.94 -6.83
C VAL A 159 -3.87 15.46 -7.25
N VAL A 160 -4.09 14.54 -6.32
CA VAL A 160 -4.37 13.12 -6.64
C VAL A 160 -5.64 13.01 -7.49
N SER A 161 -6.72 13.72 -7.13
CA SER A 161 -7.98 13.72 -7.89
C SER A 161 -7.80 14.19 -9.33
N GLU A 162 -6.84 15.07 -9.59
CA GLU A 162 -6.48 15.51 -10.95
C GLU A 162 -5.55 14.54 -11.68
N ARG A 163 -4.67 13.84 -10.96
CA ARG A 163 -3.68 12.93 -11.56
C ARG A 163 -4.30 11.59 -11.98
N LEU A 164 -5.22 11.04 -11.20
CA LEU A 164 -5.81 9.71 -11.47
C LEU A 164 -6.50 9.63 -12.85
N PRO A 165 -7.36 10.59 -13.27
CA PRO A 165 -7.96 10.54 -14.60
C PRO A 165 -6.94 10.64 -15.73
N LYS A 166 -5.90 11.45 -15.56
CA LYS A 166 -4.81 11.60 -16.55
C LYS A 166 -4.07 10.29 -16.75
N LEU A 167 -3.67 9.64 -15.65
CA LEU A 167 -3.02 8.33 -15.70
C LEU A 167 -3.87 7.28 -16.42
N ARG A 168 -5.18 7.26 -16.14
CA ARG A 168 -6.12 6.32 -16.79
C ARG A 168 -6.26 6.55 -18.29
N VAL A 169 -6.08 7.77 -18.77
CA VAL A 169 -6.08 8.09 -20.22
C VAL A 169 -4.72 7.76 -20.85
N GLU A 170 -3.63 7.99 -20.12
CA GLU A 170 -2.26 7.87 -20.62
C GLU A 170 -1.74 6.42 -20.67
N LYS A 171 -2.31 5.50 -19.88
CA LYS A 171 -1.72 4.18 -19.58
C LYS A 171 -2.75 3.06 -19.67
N ASP A 172 -2.30 1.87 -20.09
CA ASP A 172 -3.16 0.68 -20.18
C ASP A 172 -3.61 0.19 -18.80
N HIS A 173 -2.67 0.16 -17.86
CA HIS A 173 -2.88 -0.27 -16.49
C HIS A 173 -2.25 0.73 -15.51
N VAL A 174 -2.98 1.10 -14.46
CA VAL A 174 -2.49 1.99 -13.41
C VAL A 174 -2.73 1.35 -12.06
N LEU A 175 -1.70 1.36 -11.22
CA LEU A 175 -1.71 0.92 -9.84
C LEU A 175 -1.15 2.03 -8.94
N VAL A 176 -1.99 2.64 -8.13
CA VAL A 176 -1.56 3.54 -7.06
C VAL A 176 -1.62 2.79 -5.74
N VAL A 177 -0.49 2.68 -5.06
CA VAL A 177 -0.37 1.98 -3.79
C VAL A 177 0.22 2.87 -2.71
N GLY A 178 -0.05 2.52 -1.47
CA GLY A 178 0.61 3.11 -0.30
C GLY A 178 -0.33 3.51 0.81
N ASP A 179 0.25 4.15 1.82
CA ASP A 179 -0.45 4.74 2.95
C ASP A 179 -1.13 6.05 2.51
N LEU A 180 -2.42 5.94 2.23
CA LEU A 180 -3.27 7.06 1.83
C LEU A 180 -3.92 7.75 3.04
N ASN A 181 -3.61 7.31 4.26
CA ASN A 181 -3.97 7.95 5.53
C ASN A 181 -5.48 8.26 5.69
N VAL A 182 -6.36 7.47 5.06
CA VAL A 182 -7.82 7.62 5.18
C VAL A 182 -8.47 6.24 5.20
N GLY A 183 -9.31 5.97 6.20
CA GLY A 183 -10.24 4.83 6.17
C GLY A 183 -11.49 5.21 5.39
N HIS A 184 -11.78 4.53 4.28
CA HIS A 184 -12.86 4.94 3.38
C HIS A 184 -14.26 4.72 3.98
N THR A 185 -14.50 3.57 4.60
CA THR A 185 -15.82 3.18 5.11
C THR A 185 -15.75 2.82 6.60
N THR A 186 -16.91 2.61 7.24
CA THR A 186 -16.96 2.16 8.65
C THR A 186 -16.32 0.79 8.88
N ARG A 187 -16.16 -0.02 7.82
CA ARG A 187 -15.46 -1.31 7.88
C ARG A 187 -13.94 -1.15 7.94
N ASP A 188 -13.42 0.03 7.59
CA ASP A 188 -11.99 0.30 7.50
C ASP A 188 -11.38 0.74 8.83
N ILE A 189 -12.16 0.75 9.91
CA ILE A 189 -11.67 1.09 11.24
C ILE A 189 -12.56 0.47 12.32
N LYS A 190 -11.96 -0.32 13.22
CA LYS A 190 -12.70 -1.04 14.27
C LYS A 190 -13.55 -0.13 15.16
N ASN A 191 -12.98 1.01 15.56
CA ASN A 191 -13.61 1.97 16.47
C ASN A 191 -14.14 3.22 15.73
N TRP A 192 -14.80 3.04 14.59
CA TRP A 192 -15.21 4.12 13.68
C TRP A 192 -16.01 5.24 14.37
N LYS A 193 -16.94 4.91 15.28
CA LYS A 193 -17.82 5.89 15.95
C LYS A 193 -17.04 6.99 16.68
N GLY A 194 -15.95 6.62 17.35
CA GLY A 194 -15.10 7.56 18.09
C GLY A 194 -14.17 8.40 17.20
N ASN A 195 -14.04 8.03 15.93
CA ASN A 195 -13.06 8.59 15.01
C ASN A 195 -13.67 9.44 13.88
N VAL A 196 -15.01 9.53 13.78
CA VAL A 196 -15.68 10.33 12.74
C VAL A 196 -15.32 11.83 12.72
N LYS A 197 -14.63 12.33 13.76
CA LYS A 197 -14.10 13.70 13.86
C LYS A 197 -12.57 13.76 13.94
N ARG A 198 -11.89 12.68 13.56
CA ARG A 198 -10.42 12.56 13.60
C ARG A 198 -9.90 12.50 12.17
N ALA A 199 -8.75 13.16 11.95
CA ALA A 199 -8.03 13.06 10.69
C ALA A 199 -7.75 11.59 10.36
N GLY A 200 -7.92 11.25 9.09
CA GLY A 200 -7.98 9.90 8.54
C GLY A 200 -9.37 9.27 8.53
N PHE A 201 -10.39 9.88 9.13
CA PHE A 201 -11.77 9.39 9.07
C PHE A 201 -12.82 10.51 9.05
N LEU A 202 -12.41 11.72 8.67
CA LEU A 202 -13.33 12.84 8.49
C LEU A 202 -14.27 12.57 7.30
N PRO A 203 -15.54 13.03 7.35
CA PRO A 203 -16.45 12.91 6.22
C PRO A 203 -15.87 13.46 4.92
N GLU A 204 -15.17 14.59 4.98
CA GLU A 204 -14.55 15.26 3.84
C GLU A 204 -13.40 14.43 3.24
N GLU A 205 -12.59 13.78 4.08
CA GLU A 205 -11.53 12.87 3.61
C GLU A 205 -12.10 11.65 2.91
N ARG A 206 -13.17 11.06 3.46
CA ARG A 206 -13.83 9.89 2.86
C ARG A 206 -14.52 10.22 1.54
N ALA A 207 -15.03 11.44 1.39
CA ALA A 207 -15.63 11.90 0.13
C ALA A 207 -14.64 11.88 -1.05
N TYR A 208 -13.33 12.04 -0.83
CA TYR A 208 -12.33 11.82 -1.89
C TYR A 208 -12.31 10.37 -2.36
N PHE A 209 -12.39 9.42 -1.44
CA PHE A 209 -12.38 7.99 -1.76
C PHE A 209 -13.69 7.55 -2.41
N ASP A 210 -14.83 8.15 -2.04
CA ASP A 210 -16.09 8.00 -2.76
C ASP A 210 -15.93 8.44 -4.23
N ARG A 211 -15.20 9.53 -4.49
CA ARG A 211 -14.91 9.99 -5.87
C ARG A 211 -13.91 9.10 -6.59
N PHE A 212 -12.82 8.70 -5.92
CA PHE A 212 -11.78 7.82 -6.47
C PHE A 212 -12.36 6.50 -6.96
N PHE A 213 -13.22 5.88 -6.15
CA PHE A 213 -13.82 4.58 -6.45
C PHE A 213 -15.19 4.64 -7.12
N GLY A 214 -15.83 5.81 -7.12
CA GLY A 214 -17.09 6.08 -7.79
C GLY A 214 -16.95 6.27 -9.30
N GLU A 215 -18.07 6.53 -9.97
CA GLU A 215 -18.14 6.64 -11.43
C GLU A 215 -17.33 7.82 -12.01
N GLU A 216 -17.06 8.85 -11.20
CA GLU A 216 -16.30 10.05 -11.63
C GLU A 216 -14.86 9.69 -12.05
N ILE A 217 -14.12 8.97 -11.21
CA ILE A 217 -12.72 8.61 -11.47
C ILE A 217 -12.61 7.12 -11.85
N GLY A 218 -13.34 6.25 -11.14
CA GLY A 218 -13.57 4.87 -11.54
C GLY A 218 -12.43 3.90 -11.26
N PHE A 219 -11.52 4.22 -10.34
CA PHE A 219 -10.55 3.24 -9.85
C PHE A 219 -11.22 2.21 -8.94
N LYS A 220 -10.54 1.10 -8.67
CA LYS A 220 -11.02 0.00 -7.84
C LYS A 220 -10.10 -0.20 -6.65
N ASP A 221 -10.71 -0.45 -5.49
CA ASP A 221 -10.00 -0.86 -4.28
C ASP A 221 -9.80 -2.38 -4.30
N VAL A 222 -8.65 -2.82 -4.81
CA VAL A 222 -8.38 -4.23 -5.08
C VAL A 222 -8.44 -5.08 -3.81
N ALA A 223 -7.85 -4.59 -2.73
CA ALA A 223 -7.83 -5.32 -1.46
C ALA A 223 -9.24 -5.48 -0.88
N ARG A 224 -10.08 -4.44 -0.97
CA ARG A 224 -11.49 -4.50 -0.53
C ARG A 224 -12.33 -5.42 -1.41
N GLU A 225 -12.20 -5.33 -2.73
CA GLU A 225 -12.97 -6.19 -3.65
C GLU A 225 -12.68 -7.66 -3.42
N LEU A 226 -11.41 -8.03 -3.19
CA LEU A 226 -11.01 -9.41 -2.93
C LEU A 226 -11.35 -9.88 -1.50
N ALA A 227 -11.31 -8.99 -0.50
CA ALA A 227 -11.68 -9.34 0.88
C ALA A 227 -13.19 -9.51 1.07
N GLY A 228 -14.01 -8.84 0.26
CA GLY A 228 -15.46 -8.90 0.33
C GLY A 228 -16.07 -8.10 1.50
N ASP A 229 -17.28 -8.49 1.89
CA ASP A 229 -18.09 -7.80 2.90
C ASP A 229 -17.67 -8.17 4.34
N VAL A 230 -16.50 -7.70 4.74
CA VAL A 230 -15.90 -7.93 6.07
C VAL A 230 -15.34 -6.65 6.68
N ASP A 231 -15.27 -6.58 8.00
CA ASP A 231 -14.49 -5.53 8.68
C ASP A 231 -13.00 -5.77 8.45
N GLY A 232 -12.23 -4.69 8.20
CA GLY A 232 -10.85 -4.81 7.74
C GLY A 232 -10.76 -5.50 6.37
N PRO A 233 -9.67 -6.23 6.06
CA PRO A 233 -8.45 -6.37 6.87
C PRO A 233 -7.81 -5.01 7.17
N TYR A 234 -7.43 -4.79 8.42
CA TYR A 234 -6.72 -3.56 8.80
C TYR A 234 -5.26 -3.65 8.40
N THR A 235 -4.62 -2.51 8.20
CA THR A 235 -3.23 -2.41 7.73
C THR A 235 -2.37 -1.62 8.70
N TRP A 236 -2.96 -0.87 9.64
CA TRP A 236 -2.24 -0.07 10.63
C TRP A 236 -2.77 -0.28 12.05
N TRP A 237 -1.86 -0.35 13.03
CA TRP A 237 -2.18 -0.38 14.46
C TRP A 237 -1.16 0.43 15.26
N SER A 238 -1.66 1.26 16.18
CA SER A 238 -0.81 2.03 17.08
C SER A 238 0.20 1.13 17.82
N TRP A 239 1.43 1.63 17.99
CA TRP A 239 2.41 1.05 18.91
C TRP A 239 1.98 1.18 20.37
N ARG A 240 1.05 2.10 20.67
CA ARG A 240 0.62 2.41 22.03
C ARG A 240 -0.57 1.54 22.45
N GLY A 241 -0.52 1.05 23.68
CA GLY A 241 -1.59 0.23 24.25
C GLY A 241 -1.73 -1.11 23.53
N GLN A 242 -2.93 -1.69 23.60
CA GLN A 242 -3.20 -3.03 23.09
C GLN A 242 -3.93 -3.00 21.73
N ALA A 243 -3.67 -1.96 20.91
CA ALA A 243 -4.36 -1.82 19.62
C ALA A 243 -4.06 -3.01 18.69
N PHE A 244 -2.81 -3.46 18.66
CA PHE A 244 -2.42 -4.63 17.87
C PHE A 244 -3.08 -5.90 18.39
N ASP A 245 -2.93 -6.24 19.67
CA ASP A 245 -3.45 -7.49 20.23
C ASP A 245 -4.97 -7.61 20.13
N ASN A 246 -5.68 -6.49 20.31
CA ASN A 246 -7.14 -6.44 20.19
C ASN A 246 -7.62 -6.25 18.74
N ASP A 247 -6.71 -6.21 17.77
CA ASP A 247 -6.99 -5.90 16.37
C ASP A 247 -7.81 -4.61 16.17
N ALA A 248 -7.55 -3.59 17.00
CA ALA A 248 -8.14 -2.26 16.90
C ALA A 248 -7.39 -1.40 15.88
N GLY A 249 -7.45 -1.84 14.62
CA GLY A 249 -6.70 -1.26 13.51
C GLY A 249 -7.51 -0.32 12.62
N TRP A 250 -6.79 0.21 11.64
CA TRP A 250 -7.29 1.02 10.54
C TRP A 250 -6.80 0.41 9.22
N ARG A 251 -7.61 0.45 8.17
CA ARG A 251 -7.22 0.14 6.80
C ARG A 251 -7.01 1.47 6.07
N ILE A 252 -5.74 1.86 5.96
CA ILE A 252 -5.32 3.13 5.36
C ILE A 252 -4.28 2.96 4.25
N ASP A 253 -3.85 1.71 4.04
CA ASP A 253 -3.00 1.32 2.94
C ASP A 253 -3.85 0.70 1.82
N TYR A 254 -3.57 1.03 0.57
CA TYR A 254 -4.43 0.65 -0.56
C TYR A 254 -3.64 0.07 -1.73
N HIS A 255 -4.33 -0.78 -2.50
CA HIS A 255 -4.03 -1.06 -3.90
C HIS A 255 -5.19 -0.51 -4.73
N MET A 256 -5.02 0.72 -5.22
CA MET A 256 -6.01 1.43 -6.03
C MET A 256 -5.65 1.26 -7.50
N ALA A 257 -6.46 0.50 -8.25
CA ALA A 257 -6.14 0.09 -9.62
C ALA A 257 -7.18 0.57 -10.64
N THR A 258 -6.79 0.72 -11.91
CA THR A 258 -7.78 0.80 -12.99
C THR A 258 -8.63 -0.47 -13.06
N PRO A 259 -9.89 -0.41 -13.52
CA PRO A 259 -10.77 -1.58 -13.59
C PRO A 259 -10.16 -2.77 -14.33
N GLU A 260 -9.41 -2.52 -15.40
CA GLU A 260 -8.73 -3.51 -16.22
C GLU A 260 -7.68 -4.27 -15.41
N LEU A 261 -6.90 -3.55 -14.61
CA LEU A 261 -5.89 -4.14 -13.74
C LEU A 261 -6.52 -4.85 -12.54
N ALA A 262 -7.59 -4.28 -11.97
CA ALA A 262 -8.30 -4.89 -10.85
C ALA A 262 -8.84 -6.28 -11.20
N ARG A 263 -9.34 -6.48 -12.44
CA ARG A 263 -9.78 -7.80 -12.93
C ARG A 263 -8.66 -8.84 -13.05
N ARG A 264 -7.39 -8.40 -13.09
CA ARG A 264 -6.21 -9.28 -13.11
C ARG A 264 -5.76 -9.68 -11.71
N ALA A 265 -6.28 -9.04 -10.66
CA ALA A 265 -5.93 -9.36 -9.28
C ALA A 265 -6.60 -10.66 -8.83
N GLY A 266 -5.84 -11.54 -8.15
CA GLY A 266 -6.37 -12.81 -7.64
C GLY A 266 -6.18 -12.98 -6.12
N ASN A 267 -4.95 -12.84 -5.64
CA ASN A 267 -4.60 -12.99 -4.23
C ASN A 267 -4.27 -11.62 -3.64
N ALA A 268 -4.91 -11.23 -2.55
CA ALA A 268 -4.57 -10.03 -1.78
C ALA A 268 -4.45 -10.39 -0.29
N VAL A 269 -3.26 -10.21 0.26
CA VAL A 269 -2.94 -10.56 1.65
C VAL A 269 -2.42 -9.34 2.37
N VAL A 270 -2.94 -9.10 3.57
CA VAL A 270 -2.27 -8.22 4.53
C VAL A 270 -1.36 -9.09 5.39
N ASP A 271 -0.05 -8.95 5.20
CA ASP A 271 0.97 -9.72 5.92
C ASP A 271 1.16 -9.17 7.35
N ARG A 272 0.08 -9.21 8.14
CA ARG A 272 0.09 -8.80 9.55
C ARG A 272 0.96 -9.77 10.36
N ALA A 273 1.88 -9.23 11.16
CA ALA A 273 2.71 -10.05 12.03
C ALA A 273 1.87 -10.87 13.04
N ALA A 274 2.32 -12.06 13.40
CA ALA A 274 1.59 -12.94 14.32
C ALA A 274 1.50 -12.38 15.76
N THR A 275 2.47 -11.55 16.17
CA THR A 275 2.54 -10.93 17.49
C THR A 275 2.98 -9.47 17.40
N TYR A 276 2.68 -8.69 18.44
CA TYR A 276 3.09 -7.28 18.54
C TYR A 276 4.59 -7.09 18.36
N ASP A 277 5.41 -7.96 18.98
CA ASP A 277 6.87 -7.83 18.94
C ASP A 277 7.50 -8.27 17.60
N ALA A 278 6.79 -9.10 16.83
CA ALA A 278 7.26 -9.57 15.52
C ALA A 278 7.04 -8.56 14.39
N ARG A 279 6.32 -7.46 14.63
CA ARG A 279 6.03 -6.47 13.59
C ARG A 279 7.22 -5.53 13.38
N PHE A 280 7.54 -5.24 12.12
CA PHE A 280 8.64 -4.33 11.79
C PHE A 280 8.21 -2.86 11.59
N SER A 281 6.91 -2.62 11.43
CA SER A 281 6.28 -1.30 11.32
C SER A 281 4.95 -1.30 12.10
N ASP A 282 4.37 -0.13 12.36
CA ASP A 282 2.96 0.00 12.73
C ASP A 282 2.01 -0.32 11.58
N HIS A 283 2.51 -0.37 10.35
CA HIS A 283 1.80 -0.90 9.20
C HIS A 283 2.18 -2.36 8.89
N ALA A 284 1.24 -3.11 8.34
CA ALA A 284 1.47 -4.41 7.72
C ALA A 284 1.51 -4.26 6.19
N PRO A 285 2.39 -5.00 5.48
CA PRO A 285 2.40 -5.00 4.03
C PRO A 285 1.08 -5.49 3.44
N ILE A 286 0.64 -4.84 2.36
CA ILE A 286 -0.34 -5.42 1.45
C ILE A 286 0.42 -6.05 0.29
N VAL A 287 0.13 -7.30 -0.03
CA VAL A 287 0.74 -8.04 -1.13
C VAL A 287 -0.35 -8.55 -2.05
N VAL A 288 -0.27 -8.17 -3.33
CA VAL A 288 -1.26 -8.54 -4.34
C VAL A 288 -0.59 -9.15 -5.56
N ASP A 289 -1.18 -10.24 -6.06
CA ASP A 289 -0.77 -10.93 -7.28
C ASP A 289 -1.67 -10.52 -8.45
N TYR A 290 -1.06 -10.04 -9.54
CA TYR A 290 -1.73 -9.65 -10.80
C TYR A 290 -1.34 -10.58 -11.94
N GLN A 291 -2.34 -11.14 -12.64
CA GLN A 291 -2.15 -12.04 -13.78
C GLN A 291 -1.99 -11.24 -15.08
N PHE A 292 -0.83 -11.31 -15.73
CA PHE A 292 -0.57 -10.66 -17.01
C PHE A 292 -0.69 -11.62 -18.20
#